data_AF-I0ICK3-F1
#
_entry.id   AF-I0ICK3-F1
#
_cell.length_a   1.000
_cell.length_b   1.000
_cell.length_c   1.000
_cell.angle_alpha   90.00
_cell.angle_beta   90.00
_cell.angle_gamma   90.00
#
_symmetry.space_group_name_H-M   'P 1'
#
loop_
_entity.id
_entity.type
_entity.pdbx_description
1 polymer ?
#
loop_
_entity_poly.entity_id
_entity_poly.type
_entity_poly.pdbx_seq_one_letter_code
_entity_poly.pdbx_strand_id
1 'polypeptide(L)' 'MAKSKDAVEFVWLQCTETGDLNYRTPVNVRGGMPEKLKAGMKKYCPRLRKHTLHKIKRK' A
#
# COMPACT_ATOMS: atom_id res chain seq x y z
N MET A 1 3.77 24.70 -19.66
CA MET A 1 4.90 24.10 -18.92
C MET A 1 4.45 22.74 -18.39
N ALA A 2 5.27 21.71 -18.58
CA ALA A 2 4.88 20.30 -18.50
C ALA A 2 4.33 19.88 -17.12
N LYS A 3 3.16 19.22 -17.12
CA LYS A 3 2.66 18.47 -15.95
C LYS A 3 3.72 17.44 -15.59
N SER A 4 4.39 17.65 -14.46
CA SER A 4 5.41 16.74 -13.95
C SER A 4 4.77 15.36 -13.81
N LYS A 5 5.16 14.42 -14.68
CA LYS A 5 4.65 13.04 -14.69
C LYS A 5 4.72 12.49 -13.26
N ASP A 6 3.56 12.10 -12.77
CA ASP A 6 3.25 11.65 -11.43
C ASP A 6 4.39 10.86 -10.79
N ALA A 7 5.05 11.51 -9.83
CA ALA A 7 5.93 10.81 -8.91
C ALA A 7 5.13 10.07 -7.82
N VAL A 8 3.82 9.92 -7.99
CA VAL A 8 2.90 9.27 -7.06
C VAL A 8 2.31 8.05 -7.74
N GLU A 9 2.69 6.86 -7.29
CA GLU A 9 2.13 5.60 -7.76
C GLU A 9 1.01 5.14 -6.82
N PHE A 10 -0.10 4.66 -7.37
CA PHE A 10 -1.13 4.02 -6.57
C PHE A 10 -0.79 2.55 -6.36
N VAL A 11 -0.69 2.15 -5.10
CA VAL A 11 -0.42 0.77 -4.74
C VAL A 11 -1.56 0.18 -3.92
N TRP A 12 -1.72 -1.14 -4.01
CA TRP A 12 -2.69 -1.87 -3.22
C TRP A 12 -2.02 -2.47 -1.99
N LEU A 13 -2.74 -2.46 -0.87
CA LEU A 13 -2.37 -3.10 0.37
C LEU A 13 -3.15 -4.41 0.48
N GLN A 14 -2.41 -5.51 0.40
CA GLN A 14 -2.91 -6.86 0.49
C GLN A 14 -2.79 -7.37 1.93
N CYS A 15 -3.88 -7.86 2.51
CA CYS A 15 -3.88 -8.54 3.80
C CYS A 15 -3.04 -9.83 3.73
N THR A 16 -2.13 -10.05 4.67
CA THR A 16 -1.29 -11.27 4.69
C THR A 16 -2.07 -12.52 5.09
N GLU A 17 -3.15 -12.39 5.84
CA GLU A 17 -3.92 -13.53 6.34
C GLU A 17 -5.04 -13.95 5.40
N THR A 18 -5.68 -13.00 4.71
CA THR A 18 -6.84 -13.29 3.84
C THR A 18 -6.53 -13.12 2.36
N GLY A 19 -5.43 -12.46 2.01
CA GLY A 19 -5.06 -12.19 0.62
C GLY A 19 -5.90 -11.10 -0.08
N ASP A 20 -6.87 -10.48 0.61
CA ASP A 20 -7.71 -9.43 0.04
C ASP A 20 -6.97 -8.10 -0.14
N LEU A 21 -7.34 -7.38 -1.18
CA LEU A 21 -6.87 -6.03 -1.49
C LEU A 21 -7.80 -5.01 -0.82
N ASN A 22 -7.54 -4.72 0.46
CA ASN A 22 -8.45 -3.91 1.28
C ASN A 22 -8.27 -2.39 1.10
N TYR A 23 -7.05 -1.94 0.82
CA TYR A 23 -6.76 -0.50 0.76
C TYR A 23 -5.96 -0.14 -0.48
N ARG A 24 -6.28 1.03 -1.05
CA ARG A 24 -5.51 1.68 -2.10
C ARG A 24 -4.87 2.92 -1.52
N THR A 25 -3.56 3.06 -1.64
CA THR A 25 -2.82 4.22 -1.14
C THR A 25 -1.97 4.85 -2.23
N PRO A 26 -2.02 6.19 -2.40
CA PRO A 26 -1.02 6.89 -3.19
C PRO A 26 0.31 6.83 -2.44
N VAL A 27 1.39 6.45 -3.11
CA VAL A 27 2.74 6.44 -2.57
C VAL A 27 3.61 7.32 -3.45
N ASN A 28 4.22 8.32 -2.84
CA ASN A 28 5.20 9.15 -3.53
C ASN A 28 6.49 8.34 -3.70
N VAL A 29 6.86 8.05 -4.94
CA VAL A 29 8.11 7.39 -5.33
C VAL A 29 9.24 8.38 -5.63
N ARG A 30 8.98 9.69 -5.54
CA ARG A 30 10.01 10.74 -5.65
C ARG A 30 10.96 10.65 -4.45
N GLY A 31 12.14 10.07 -4.66
CA GLY A 31 13.17 9.93 -3.62
C GLY A 31 13.35 8.51 -3.07
N GLY A 32 12.72 7.51 -3.69
CA GLY A 32 12.80 6.11 -3.25
C GLY A 32 11.62 5.71 -2.36
N MET A 33 11.24 4.44 -2.41
CA MET A 33 10.13 3.93 -1.61
C MET A 33 10.49 4.03 -0.13
N PRO A 34 9.63 4.61 0.73
CA PRO A 34 9.83 4.48 2.16
C PRO A 34 9.80 2.99 2.53
N GLU A 35 10.94 2.43 2.94
CA GLU A 35 11.09 1.01 3.34
C GLU A 35 10.02 0.57 4.33
N LYS A 36 9.57 1.50 5.19
CA LYS A 36 8.48 1.31 6.15
C LYS A 36 7.14 0.92 5.51
N LEU A 37 6.85 1.44 4.32
CA LEU A 37 5.64 1.08 3.56
C LEU A 37 5.77 -0.32 2.93
N LYS A 38 7.00 -0.72 2.56
CA LYS A 38 7.30 -2.07 2.03
C LYS A 38 7.26 -3.14 3.13
N ALA A 39 7.64 -2.79 4.36
CA ALA A 39 7.59 -3.66 5.54
C ALA A 39 6.17 -4.07 5.96
N GLY A 40 5.14 -3.35 5.48
CA GLY A 40 3.74 -3.64 5.73
C GLY A 40 3.18 -2.87 6.92
N MET A 41 1.89 -2.55 6.86
CA MET A 41 1.20 -1.74 7.84
C MET A 41 0.09 -2.55 8.52
N LYS A 42 -0.07 -2.40 9.84
CA LYS A 42 -1.22 -2.98 10.56
C LYS A 42 -2.48 -2.18 10.21
N LYS A 43 -3.38 -2.78 9.45
CA LYS A 43 -4.67 -2.20 9.08
C LYS A 43 -5.80 -3.16 9.42
N TYR A 44 -6.99 -2.61 9.62
CA TYR A 44 -8.16 -3.39 9.96
C TYR A 44 -8.58 -4.26 8.76
N CYS A 45 -8.74 -5.56 8.98
CA CYS A 45 -9.30 -6.46 7.97
C CYS A 45 -10.77 -6.74 8.31
N PRO A 46 -11.74 -6.31 7.47
CA PRO A 46 -13.17 -6.48 7.77
C PRO A 46 -13.60 -7.94 7.85
N ARG A 47 -12.90 -8.85 7.14
CA ARG A 47 -13.21 -10.29 7.15
C ARG A 47 -12.86 -10.96 8.47
N LEU A 48 -11.70 -10.64 9.02
CA LEU A 48 -11.22 -11.21 10.29
C LEU A 48 -11.61 -10.37 11.51
N ARG A 49 -12.17 -9.17 11.29
CA ARG A 49 -12.55 -8.19 12.33
C ARG A 49 -11.42 -7.84 13.30
N LYS A 50 -10.17 -7.92 12.83
CA LYS A 50 -8.95 -7.59 13.60
C LYS A 50 -7.98 -6.78 12.75
N HIS A 51 -7.02 -6.13 13.41
CA HIS A 51 -5.91 -5.47 12.73
C HIS A 51 -4.85 -6.48 12.31
N THR A 52 -4.63 -6.60 11.01
CA THR A 52 -3.71 -7.56 10.41
C THR A 52 -2.63 -6.84 9.63
N LEU A 53 -1.53 -7.53 9.34
CA LEU A 53 -0.48 -6.96 8.51
C LEU A 53 -0.93 -6.91 7.05
N HIS A 54 -0.85 -5.73 6.46
CA HIS A 54 -1.12 -5.52 5.05
C HIS A 54 0.17 -5.13 4.34
N LYS A 55 0.58 -5.93 3.35
CA LYS A 55 1.78 -5.70 2.55
C LYS A 55 1.41 -4.99 1.25
N ILE A 56 2.32 -4.16 0.76
CA ILE A 56 2.13 -3.52 -0.54
C ILE A 56 2.29 -4.56 -1.65
N LYS A 57 1.25 -4.71 -2.47
CA LYS A 57 1.31 -5.43 -3.73
C LYS A 57 1.38 -4.39 -4.85
N ARG A 58 2.54 -4.34 -5.52
CA ARG A 58 2.69 -3.66 -6.81
C ARG A 58 2.35 -4.65 -7.93
N LYS A 59 1.78 -4.15 -9.01
CA LYS A 59 1.72 -4.87 -10.28
C LYS A 59 3.05 -4.67 -11.00
#